data_AF-A0A1F1ZKF2-F1
#
_entry.id   AF-A0A1F1ZKF2-F1
#
_cell.length_a   1.000
_cell.length_b   1.000
_cell.length_c   1.000
_cell.angle_alpha   90.00
_cell.angle_beta   90.00
_cell.angle_gamma   90.00
#
_symmetry.space_group_name_H-M   'P 1'
#
loop_
_entity.id
_entity.type
_entity.pdbx_description
1 polymer ?
#
loop_
_entity_poly.entity_id
_entity_poly.type
_entity_poly.pdbx_seq_one_letter_code
_entity_poly.pdbx_strand_id
1 'polypeptide(L)' 'MSVPDHDSLPSANDAIGGKTAFINSRRATVNNCPYCMSENLWPDAETDNAWQCRECLRVFSVKLHGQFQRGF' A
#
# COMPACT_ATOMS: atom_id res chain seq x y z
N MET A 1 28.90 -11.10 -14.35
CA MET A 1 28.04 -10.00 -13.88
C MET A 1 27.43 -10.44 -12.56
N SER A 2 27.74 -9.76 -11.45
CA SER A 2 27.23 -10.12 -10.13
C SER A 2 25.73 -9.79 -10.07
N VAL A 3 24.90 -10.78 -9.76
CA VAL A 3 23.47 -10.59 -9.53
C VAL A 3 23.34 -9.62 -8.33
N PRO A 4 22.62 -8.50 -8.43
CA PRO A 4 22.44 -7.60 -7.31
C PRO A 4 21.72 -8.35 -6.18
N ASP A 5 22.26 -8.21 -4.97
CA ASP A 5 21.73 -8.78 -3.75
C ASP A 5 20.28 -8.32 -3.54
N HIS A 6 19.35 -9.25 -3.46
CA HIS A 6 17.91 -8.96 -3.40
C HIS A 6 17.53 -8.16 -2.14
N ASP A 7 18.39 -8.15 -1.12
CA ASP A 7 18.23 -7.39 0.13
C ASP A 7 18.60 -5.90 -0.05
N SER A 8 19.35 -5.56 -1.10
CA SER A 8 19.82 -4.19 -1.38
C SER A 8 18.90 -3.37 -2.27
N LEU A 9 17.82 -3.97 -2.79
CA LEU A 9 16.80 -3.22 -3.52
C LEU A 9 15.92 -2.50 -2.50
N PRO A 10 15.70 -1.18 -2.62
CA PRO A 10 14.68 -0.52 -1.81
C PRO A 10 13.38 -1.27 -2.04
N SER A 11 12.64 -1.55 -0.96
CA SER A 11 11.35 -2.20 -1.12
C SER A 11 10.56 -1.37 -2.13
N ALA A 12 9.83 -2.01 -3.06
CA ALA A 12 8.92 -1.27 -3.93
C ALA A 12 8.01 -0.32 -3.13
N ASN A 13 7.83 -0.61 -1.84
CA ASN A 13 7.12 0.15 -0.83
C ASN A 13 7.85 1.45 -0.37
N ASP A 14 9.18 1.49 -0.35
CA ASP A 14 9.98 2.68 0.00
C ASP A 14 9.86 3.79 -1.05
N ALA A 15 9.57 3.41 -2.30
CA ALA A 15 9.34 4.35 -3.39
C ALA A 15 7.92 4.96 -3.38
N ILE A 16 7.01 4.49 -2.52
CA ILE A 16 5.64 5.01 -2.40
C ILE A 16 5.66 6.32 -1.58
N GLY A 17 6.42 7.32 -2.05
CA GLY A 17 6.67 8.58 -1.34
C GLY A 17 5.39 9.37 -1.02
N GLY A 18 4.87 9.26 0.20
CA GLY A 18 3.74 10.02 0.71
C GLY A 18 4.20 10.91 1.87
N LYS A 19 3.85 12.20 1.86
CA LYS A 19 4.18 13.10 2.97
C LYS A 19 3.56 12.52 4.25
N THR A 20 4.35 12.16 5.25
CA THR A 20 3.88 11.83 6.60
C THR A 20 3.24 13.09 7.18
N ALA A 21 1.91 13.15 7.26
CA ALA A 21 1.34 13.92 8.36
C ALA A 21 0.17 13.16 8.95
N PHE A 22 0.35 12.93 10.25
CA PHE A 22 -0.59 12.43 11.23
C PHE A 22 -0.90 10.93 11.09
N ILE A 23 -0.69 10.24 12.22
CA ILE A 23 -0.53 8.80 12.38
C ILE A 23 -1.71 7.95 11.85
N ASN A 24 -2.88 8.52 11.55
CA ASN A 24 -4.02 7.72 11.05
C ASN A 24 -5.02 8.45 10.13
N SER A 25 -4.73 9.66 9.62
CA SER A 25 -5.72 10.40 8.79
C SER A 25 -5.53 10.25 7.27
N ARG A 26 -4.48 9.55 6.82
CA ARG A 26 -4.13 9.47 5.39
C ARG A 26 -4.12 8.06 4.80
N ARG A 27 -4.39 7.02 5.60
CA ARG A 27 -4.51 5.66 5.07
C ARG A 27 -5.77 5.60 4.24
N ALA A 28 -5.62 5.35 2.94
CA ALA A 28 -6.78 5.14 2.09
C ALA A 28 -7.49 3.86 2.56
N THR A 29 -8.77 3.98 2.92
CA THR A 29 -9.58 2.83 3.30
C THR A 29 -9.94 2.02 2.05
N VAL A 30 -9.73 0.71 2.11
CA VAL A 30 -10.21 -0.24 1.12
C VAL A 30 -11.24 -1.17 1.76
N ASN A 31 -12.35 -1.36 1.07
CA ASN A 31 -13.45 -2.21 1.56
C ASN A 31 -13.31 -3.65 1.05
N ASN A 32 -12.68 -3.87 -0.11
CA ASN A 32 -12.55 -5.17 -0.75
C ASN A 32 -11.11 -5.42 -1.20
N CYS A 33 -10.63 -6.65 -1.02
CA CYS A 33 -9.33 -7.07 -1.50
C CYS A 33 -9.31 -7.02 -3.04
N PRO A 34 -8.33 -6.34 -3.67
CA PRO A 34 -8.26 -6.26 -5.14
C PRO A 34 -7.98 -7.61 -5.81
N TYR A 35 -7.54 -8.62 -5.05
CA TYR A 35 -7.19 -9.95 -5.58
C TYR A 35 -8.28 -11.00 -5.41
N CYS A 36 -9.05 -10.97 -4.32
CA CYS A 36 -10.06 -11.99 -4.04
C CYS A 36 -11.45 -11.44 -3.70
N MET A 37 -11.66 -10.11 -3.76
CA MET A 37 -12.90 -9.40 -3.43
C MET A 37 -13.40 -9.54 -2.00
N SER A 38 -12.68 -10.27 -1.13
CA SER A 38 -13.03 -10.40 0.29
C SER A 38 -12.92 -9.09 1.05
N GLU A 39 -13.81 -8.91 2.02
CA GLU A 39 -13.85 -7.79 2.96
C GLU A 39 -13.04 -8.06 4.23
N ASN A 40 -12.45 -9.25 4.39
CA ASN A 40 -11.62 -9.62 5.54
C ASN A 40 -10.22 -9.01 5.44
N LEU A 41 -10.18 -7.68 5.54
CA LEU A 41 -9.01 -6.81 5.40
C LEU A 41 -8.64 -6.20 6.75
N TRP A 42 -7.34 -6.18 7.04
CA TRP A 42 -6.79 -5.60 8.28
C TRP A 42 -5.60 -4.69 7.97
N PRO A 43 -5.38 -3.62 8.74
CA PRO A 43 -4.19 -2.80 8.60
C PRO A 43 -2.96 -3.62 8.98
N ASP A 44 -1.91 -3.54 8.16
CA ASP A 44 -0.63 -4.20 8.39
C ASP A 44 0.42 -3.16 8.83
N ALA A 45 1.39 -3.60 9.64
CA ALA A 45 2.46 -2.77 10.18
C ALA A 45 3.65 -2.63 9.24
N GLU A 46 3.70 -3.39 8.13
CA GLU A 46 4.77 -3.30 7.13
C GLU A 46 4.90 -1.86 6.58
N THR A 47 3.78 -1.12 6.45
CA THR A 47 3.80 0.32 6.18
C THR A 47 2.62 1.10 6.79
N ASP A 48 2.75 2.43 6.85
CA ASP A 48 1.67 3.39 7.17
C ASP A 48 0.45 3.30 6.25
N ASN A 49 0.52 2.53 5.15
CA ASN A 49 -0.54 2.38 4.16
C ASN A 49 -0.84 0.91 3.78
N ALA A 50 -0.23 -0.05 4.47
CA ALA A 50 -0.37 -1.47 4.18
C ALA A 50 -1.69 -2.06 4.69
N TRP A 51 -2.20 -3.02 3.94
CA TRP A 51 -3.39 -3.82 4.22
C TRP A 51 -3.08 -5.29 3.96
N GLN A 52 -3.45 -6.15 4.91
CA GLN A 52 -3.37 -7.60 4.76
C GLN A 52 -4.77 -8.18 4.54
N CYS A 53 -4.91 -9.07 3.57
CA CYS A 53 -6.11 -9.88 3.39
C CYS A 53 -5.95 -11.23 4.06
N ARG A 54 -6.86 -11.57 4.99
CA ARG A 54 -6.80 -12.84 5.72
C ARG A 54 -7.33 -14.05 4.95
N GLU A 55 -8.08 -13.83 3.86
CA GLU A 55 -8.54 -14.93 3.00
C GLU A 55 -7.44 -15.39 2.02
N CYS A 56 -6.82 -14.43 1.32
CA CYS A 56 -5.85 -14.75 0.26
C CYS A 56 -4.39 -14.54 0.67
N LEU A 57 -4.14 -14.17 1.93
CA LEU A 57 -2.82 -14.04 2.58
C LEU A 57 -1.87 -13.06 1.88
N ARG A 58 -2.40 -12.07 1.16
CA ARG A 58 -1.61 -11.03 0.49
C ARG A 58 -1.57 -9.75 1.31
N VAL A 59 -0.41 -9.09 1.30
CA VAL A 59 -0.20 -7.75 1.83
C VAL A 59 -0.01 -6.79 0.66
N PHE A 60 -0.66 -5.63 0.71
CA PHE A 60 -0.58 -4.59 -0.32
C PHE A 60 -0.71 -3.20 0.29
N SER A 61 -0.13 -2.17 -0.33
CA SER A 61 -0.22 -0.78 0.13
C SER A 61 -1.19 0.04 -0.72
N VAL A 62 -1.98 0.91 -0.09
CA VAL A 62 -2.96 1.77 -0.78
C VAL A 62 -2.70 3.23 -0.48
N LYS A 63 -2.60 4.06 -1.52
CA LYS A 63 -2.34 5.49 -1.39
C LYS A 63 -3.31 6.33 -2.20
N LEU A 64 -3.91 7.33 -1.54
CA LEU A 64 -4.68 8.37 -2.23
C LEU A 64 -3.71 9.43 -2.77
N HIS A 65 -3.69 9.61 -4.10
CA HIS A 65 -2.86 10.62 -4.77
C HIS A 65 -3.53 12.00 -4.89
N GLY A 66 -4.81 12.11 -4.55
CA GLY A 66 -5.62 13.32 -4.70
C GLY A 66 -6.68 13.18 -5.80
N GLN A 67 -7.25 14.31 -6.24
CA GLN A 67 -8.20 14.36 -7.34
C GLN A 67 -7.45 14.71 -8.64
N PHE A 68 -7.77 14.01 -9.73
CA PHE A 68 -7.28 14.41 -11.05
C PHE A 68 -8.05 15.64 -11.53
N GLN A 69 -7.37 16.58 -12.19
CA GLN A 69 -8.01 17.77 -12.74
C GLN A 69 -8.91 17.38 -13.92
N ARG A 70 -10.21 17.62 -13.78
CA ARG A 70 -11.14 17.53 -14.91
C ARG A 70 -10.98 18.81 -15.73
N GLY A 71 -10.31 18.72 -16.88
CA GLY A 71 -10.17 19.84 -17.81
C GLY A 71 -11.52 20.37 -18.29
N PHE A 72 -11.55 21.65 -18.64
CA PHE A 72 -12.63 22.29 -19.42
C PHE A 72 -12.14 22.49 -20.86
#